data_AF-A0A6M2C9U6-F1
#
_entry.id   AF-A0A6M2C9U6-F1
#
_cell.length_a   1.000
_cell.length_b   1.000
_cell.length_c   1.000
_cell.angle_alpha   90.00
_cell.angle_beta   90.00
_cell.angle_gamma   90.00
#
_symmetry.space_group_name_H-M   'P 1'
#
loop_
_entity.id
_entity.type
_entity.pdbx_description
1 polymer ?
#
loop_
_entity_poly.entity_id
_entity_poly.type
_entity_poly.pdbx_seq_one_letter_code
_entity_poly.pdbx_strand_id
1 'polypeptide(L)' 'MKISKTVYLILAIIFLFSFIQSLFDTKITPKIFFWEVNIWAYRFFRLAVAVVFMKSYLDMKKEEKKTEN' A
#
# COMPACT_ATOMS: atom_id res chain seq x y z
N MET A 1 0.95 -7.12 20.07
CA MET A 1 -0.15 -7.70 19.26
C MET A 1 0.42 -8.12 17.92
N LYS A 2 0.39 -9.41 17.56
CA LYS A 2 0.73 -9.85 16.20
C LYS A 2 -0.39 -9.41 15.28
N ILE A 3 -0.11 -8.45 14.39
CA ILE A 3 -1.06 -8.04 13.34
C ILE A 3 -1.22 -9.23 12.39
N SER A 4 -2.46 -9.63 12.10
CA SER A 4 -2.71 -10.79 11.25
C SER A 4 -2.30 -10.52 9.79
N LYS A 5 -1.83 -11.54 9.07
CA LYS A 5 -1.49 -11.45 7.64
C LYS A 5 -2.63 -10.86 6.81
N THR A 6 -3.88 -11.15 7.19
CA THR A 6 -5.09 -10.63 6.55
C THR A 6 -5.17 -9.10 6.63
N VAL A 7 -4.73 -8.50 7.73
CA VAL A 7 -4.68 -7.03 7.87
C VAL A 7 -3.69 -6.43 6.89
N TYR A 8 -2.50 -7.02 6.71
CA TYR A 8 -1.54 -6.58 5.69
C TYR A 8 -2.11 -6.65 4.28
N LEU A 9 -2.85 -7.73 3.97
CA LEU A 9 -3.52 -7.88 2.68
C LEU A 9 -4.63 -6.82 2.48
N ILE A 10 -5.46 -6.59 3.49
CA ILE A 10 -6.52 -5.58 3.45
C ILE A 10 -5.90 -4.19 3.24
N LEU A 11 -4.85 -3.84 3.98
CA LEU A 11 -4.13 -2.57 3.81
C LEU A 11 -3.54 -2.44 2.41
N ALA A 12 -2.90 -3.48 1.88
CA ALA A 12 -2.37 -3.47 0.52
C ALA A 12 -3.46 -3.18 -0.52
N ILE A 13 -4.63 -3.83 -0.40
CA ILE A 13 -5.77 -3.61 -1.32
C ILE A 13 -6.31 -2.19 -1.20
N ILE A 14 -6.49 -1.67 0.02
CA ILE A 14 -6.98 -0.31 0.26
C ILE A 14 -6.03 0.72 -0.38
N PHE A 15 -4.72 0.58 -0.13
CA PHE A 15 -3.74 1.49 -0.71
C PHE A 15 -3.64 1.39 -2.24
N LEU A 16 -3.77 0.18 -2.79
CA LEU A 16 -3.79 -0.05 -4.23
C LEU A 16 -5.02 0.59 -4.87
N PHE A 17 -6.21 0.41 -4.29
CA PHE A 17 -7.44 1.04 -4.76
C PHE A 17 -7.34 2.57 -4.71
N SER A 18 -6.79 3.10 -3.61
CA SER A 18 -6.53 4.53 -3.45
C SER A 18 -5.54 5.07 -4.49
N PHE A 19 -4.53 4.29 -4.86
CA PHE A 19 -3.62 4.60 -5.96
C PHE A 19 -4.35 4.64 -7.30
N ILE A 20 -5.16 3.62 -7.62
CA ILE A 20 -5.93 3.55 -8.87
C ILE A 20 -6.86 4.74 -8.99
N GLN A 21 -7.62 5.08 -7.94
CA GLN A 21 -8.48 6.27 -7.95
C GLN A 21 -7.69 7.56 -8.19
N SER A 22 -6.47 7.66 -7.65
CA SER A 22 -5.59 8.81 -7.88
C SER A 22 -5.11 8.95 -9.32
N LEU A 23 -5.17 7.89 -10.15
CA LEU A 23 -4.82 7.99 -11.57
C LEU A 23 -5.88 8.74 -12.39
N PHE A 24 -7.15 8.60 -12.00
CA PHE A 24 -8.28 9.28 -12.65
C PHE A 24 -8.55 10.68 -12.08
N ASP A 25 -8.04 10.97 -10.89
CA ASP A 25 -8.14 12.30 -10.29
C ASP A 25 -7.16 13.26 -10.98
N THR A 26 -7.71 14.27 -11.65
CA THR A 26 -7.00 15.29 -12.45
C THR A 26 -6.69 16.57 -11.65
N LYS A 27 -6.95 16.57 -10.33
CA LYS A 27 -6.66 17.71 -9.48
C LYS A 27 -5.16 18.03 -9.49
N ILE A 28 -4.85 19.26 -9.91
CA ILE A 28 -3.51 19.72 -10.30
C ILE A 28 -2.51 19.80 -9.12
N THR A 29 -2.96 19.70 -7.87
CA THR A 29 -2.08 19.72 -6.68
C THR A 29 -2.70 18.95 -5.51
N PRO A 30 -2.40 17.65 -5.34
CA PRO A 30 -2.77 16.93 -4.13
C PRO A 30 -1.93 17.45 -2.95
N LYS A 31 -2.59 18.02 -1.93
CA LYS A 31 -1.93 18.40 -0.67
C LYS A 31 -1.75 17.16 0.20
N ILE A 32 -0.51 16.76 0.44
CA ILE A 32 -0.18 15.73 1.43
C ILE A 32 0.28 16.47 2.68
N PHE A 33 -0.40 16.28 3.82
CA PHE A 33 0.02 16.84 5.11
C PHE A 33 0.40 18.34 5.03
N PHE A 34 -0.46 19.16 4.40
CA PHE A 34 -0.27 20.61 4.23
C PHE A 34 0.83 21.05 3.24
N TRP A 35 1.58 20.13 2.63
CA TRP A 35 2.56 20.46 1.59
C TRP A 35 2.01 20.16 0.19
N GLU A 36 2.26 21.07 -0.75
CA GLU A 36 2.02 20.82 -2.17
C GLU A 36 3.10 19.89 -2.69
N VAL A 37 2.68 18.70 -3.10
CA VAL A 37 3.58 17.66 -3.59
C VAL A 37 3.17 17.30 -5.00
N ASN A 38 4.17 17.00 -5.84
CA ASN A 38 3.92 16.57 -7.19
C ASN A 38 2.98 15.34 -7.17
N ILE A 39 1.94 15.37 -7.99
CA ILE A 39 0.97 14.28 -8.09
C ILE A 39 1.62 12.93 -8.40
N TRP A 40 2.73 12.92 -9.13
CA TRP A 40 3.53 11.71 -9.37
C TRP A 40 4.22 11.22 -8.10
N ALA A 41 4.79 12.11 -7.28
CA ALA A 41 5.38 11.72 -6.00
C ALA A 41 4.33 11.12 -5.04
N TYR A 42 3.13 11.70 -5.00
CA TYR A 42 1.99 11.17 -4.26
C TYR A 42 1.59 9.75 -4.72
N ARG A 43 1.48 9.57 -6.04
CA ARG A 43 1.14 8.29 -6.67
C ARG A 43 2.22 7.23 -6.38
N PHE A 44 3.49 7.57 -6.55
CA PHE A 44 4.60 6.67 -6.23
C PHE A 44 4.63 6.28 -4.75
N PHE A 45 4.38 7.23 -3.84
CA PHE A 45 4.29 6.93 -2.42
C PHE A 45 3.16 5.92 -2.12
N ARG A 46 1.95 6.15 -2.64
CA ARG A 46 0.82 5.22 -2.45
C ARG A 46 1.12 3.82 -2.99
N LEU A 47 1.73 3.75 -4.16
CA LEU A 47 2.13 2.49 -4.77
C LEU A 47 3.21 1.78 -3.94
N ALA A 48 4.24 2.50 -3.49
CA ALA A 48 5.32 1.96 -2.67
C ALA A 48 4.76 1.38 -1.37
N VAL A 49 3.86 2.09 -0.70
CA VAL A 49 3.19 1.60 0.53
C VAL A 49 2.37 0.34 0.25
N ALA A 50 1.60 0.29 -0.84
CA ALA A 50 0.87 -0.91 -1.23
C ALA A 50 1.80 -2.12 -1.46
N VAL A 51 2.92 -1.91 -2.15
CA VAL A 51 3.92 -2.94 -2.42
C VAL A 51 4.57 -3.44 -1.13
N VAL A 52 4.89 -2.54 -0.18
CA VAL A 52 5.45 -2.91 1.12
C VAL A 52 4.48 -3.80 1.90
N PHE A 53 3.20 -3.43 1.98
CA PHE A 53 2.19 -4.25 2.66
C PHE A 53 2.00 -5.61 1.99
N MET A 54 1.96 -5.64 0.65
CA MET A 54 1.85 -6.88 -0.11
C MET A 54 3.07 -7.80 0.10
N LYS A 55 4.28 -7.23 0.12
CA LYS A 55 5.51 -7.98 0.38
C LYS A 55 5.49 -8.58 1.79
N SER A 56 5.14 -7.79 2.81
CA SER A 56 5.00 -8.29 4.18
C SER A 56 3.99 -9.43 4.29
N TYR A 57 2.86 -9.35 3.59
CA TYR A 57 1.89 -10.45 3.52
C TYR A 57 2.50 -11.73 2.91
N LEU A 58 3.23 -11.61 1.81
CA LEU A 58 3.86 -12.74 1.14
C LEU A 58 4.96 -13.37 1.99
N ASP A 59 5.75 -12.57 2.69
CA ASP A 59 6.82 -13.05 3.57
C ASP A 59 6.23 -13.81 4.76
N MET A 60 5.19 -13.28 5.41
CA MET A 60 4.44 -14.00 6.46
C MET A 60 3.84 -15.32 5.94
N LYS A 61 3.27 -15.33 4.72
CA LYS A 61 2.73 -16.55 4.09
C LYS A 61 3.81 -17.59 3.81
N LYS A 62 5.03 -17.17 3.46
CA LYS A 62 6.17 -18.08 3.26
C LYS A 62 6.67 -18.66 4.57
N GLU A 63 6.70 -17.88 5.65
CA GLU A 63 7.09 -18.34 6.98
C GLU A 63 6.10 -19.36 7.56
N GLU A 64 4.80 -19.14 7.37
CA GLU A 64 3.77 -20.12 7.76
C GLU A 64 3.96 -21.46 7.02
N LYS A 65 4.14 -21.42 5.69
CA LYS A 65 4.41 -22.63 4.89
C LYS A 65 5.67 -23.38 5.29
N LYS A 66 6.68 -22.71 5.86
CA LYS A 66 7.89 -23.35 6.38
C LYS A 66 7.67 -24.00 7.75
N THR A 67 6.68 -23.53 8.51
CA THR A 67 6.37 -24.04 9.85
C THR A 67 5.42 -25.25 9.79
N GLU A 68 4.69 -25.40 8.69
CA GLU A 68 3.77 -26.53 8.44
C GLU A 68 4.44 -27.77 7.81
N ASN A 69 5.72 -27.68 7.41
CA ASN A 69 6.54 -28.78 6.91
C ASN A 69 7.51 -29.28 7.98
#